data_AF-A0A1D8AFU3-F1
#
_entry.id   AF-A0A1D8AFU3-F1
#
_cell.length_a   1.000
_cell.length_b   1.000
_cell.length_c   1.000
_cell.angle_alpha   90.00
_cell.angle_beta   90.00
_cell.angle_gamma   90.00
#
_symmetry.space_group_name_H-M   'P 1'
#
loop_
_entity.id
_entity.type
_entity.pdbx_description
1 polymer ?
#
loop_
_entity_poly.entity_id
_entity_poly.type
_entity_poly.pdbx_seq_one_letter_code
_entity_poly.pdbx_strand_id
1 'polypeptide(L)'
;MDGPLDLGGYETSSKSLPFGRWILEQSERGGFIGQLASIARSDRGFPKDGTPDAVRKRLGDTGADPEMFEAVDDAEMDWVSW
;
A
#
# COMPACT_ATOMS: atom_id res chain seq x y z
N MET A 1 -48.39 -7.27 12.54
CA MET A 1 -47.42 -7.86 13.50
C MET A 1 -46.09 -7.81 12.78
N ASP A 2 -45.54 -6.62 12.82
CA ASP A 2 -44.39 -6.15 12.07
C ASP A 2 -43.14 -6.61 12.81
N GLY A 3 -42.59 -7.74 12.37
CA GLY A 3 -41.29 -8.25 12.81
C GLY A 3 -40.20 -7.69 11.88
N PRO A 4 -39.06 -7.27 12.42
CA PRO A 4 -38.07 -6.48 11.67
C PRO A 4 -37.47 -7.25 10.50
N LEU A 5 -37.26 -6.51 9.41
CA LEU A 5 -36.49 -6.94 8.25
C LEU A 5 -35.10 -7.36 8.70
N ASP A 6 -34.75 -8.61 8.48
CA ASP A 6 -33.39 -9.11 8.65
C ASP A 6 -32.50 -8.43 7.58
N LEU A 7 -31.91 -7.30 7.96
CA LEU A 7 -30.84 -6.62 7.22
C LEU A 7 -29.47 -7.18 7.65
N GLY A 8 -29.35 -8.49 7.85
CA GLY A 8 -28.09 -9.14 8.25
C GLY A 8 -27.12 -9.41 7.10
N GLY A 9 -27.30 -8.74 5.96
CA GLY A 9 -26.51 -8.94 4.75
C GLY A 9 -25.42 -7.90 4.58
N TYR A 10 -24.17 -8.37 4.60
CA TYR A 10 -22.92 -7.78 4.09
C TYR A 10 -22.52 -6.38 4.61
N GLU A 11 -21.66 -6.35 5.63
CA GLU A 11 -20.55 -5.38 5.60
C GLU A 11 -19.28 -6.17 5.85
N THR A 12 -18.75 -6.69 4.75
CA THR A 12 -17.43 -7.31 4.62
C THR A 12 -16.44 -6.49 5.42
N SER A 13 -15.94 -7.04 6.53
CA SER A 13 -14.79 -6.49 7.26
C SER A 13 -13.72 -6.13 6.22
N SER A 14 -13.53 -4.83 6.00
CA SER A 14 -12.62 -4.30 5.00
C SER A 14 -11.22 -4.69 5.42
N LYS A 15 -10.73 -5.83 4.91
CA LYS A 15 -9.31 -6.15 4.98
C LYS A 15 -8.60 -5.09 4.16
N SER A 16 -8.07 -4.07 4.83
CA SER A 16 -7.18 -3.09 4.22
C SER A 16 -6.11 -3.85 3.45
N LEU A 17 -5.91 -3.46 2.19
CA LEU A 17 -4.91 -4.07 1.32
C LEU A 17 -3.54 -4.02 2.03
N PRO A 18 -2.70 -5.06 1.91
CA PRO A 18 -1.31 -4.97 2.37
C PRO A 18 -0.63 -3.74 1.77
N PHE A 19 0.20 -3.06 2.55
CA PHE A 19 0.89 -1.83 2.13
C PHE A 19 1.60 -2.00 0.78
N GLY A 20 2.32 -3.11 0.57
CA GLY A 20 2.96 -3.39 -0.70
C GLY A 20 2.00 -3.43 -1.90
N ARG A 21 0.81 -4.02 -1.74
CA ARG A 21 -0.19 -4.06 -2.82
C ARG A 21 -0.78 -2.68 -3.06
N TRP A 22 -1.03 -1.94 -1.98
CA TRP A 22 -1.52 -0.57 -2.08
C TRP A 22 -0.51 0.33 -2.82
N ILE A 23 0.81 0.21 -2.55
CA ILE A 23 1.85 0.93 -3.29
C ILE A 23 1.77 0.67 -4.80
N LEU A 24 1.55 -0.58 -5.21
CA LEU A 24 1.46 -0.93 -6.64
C LEU A 24 0.28 -0.26 -7.35
N GLU A 25 -0.78 0.06 -6.61
CA GLU A 25 -1.95 0.79 -7.13
C GLU A 25 -1.67 2.29 -7.30
N GLN A 26 -0.63 2.84 -6.65
CA GLN A 26 -0.31 4.27 -6.71
C GLN A 26 0.47 4.68 -7.97
N SER A 27 0.61 3.79 -8.97
CA SER A 27 1.40 4.04 -10.17
C SER A 27 0.92 5.19 -11.06
N GLU A 28 -0.33 5.63 -10.88
CA GLU A 28 -0.90 6.80 -11.58
C GLU A 28 -0.72 8.11 -10.80
N ARG A 29 -0.22 8.06 -9.55
CA ARG A 29 0.09 9.26 -8.78
C ARG A 29 1.31 9.98 -9.36
N GLY A 30 1.32 11.30 -9.23
CA GLY A 30 2.52 12.10 -9.41
C GLY A 30 3.42 12.09 -8.16
N GLY A 31 4.58 12.74 -8.28
CA GLY A 31 5.48 12.95 -7.14
C GLY A 31 6.23 11.68 -6.72
N PHE A 32 6.71 11.67 -5.47
CA PHE A 32 7.58 10.60 -4.97
C PHE A 32 6.83 9.28 -4.74
N ILE A 33 5.56 9.29 -4.32
CA ILE A 33 4.76 8.06 -4.15
C ILE A 33 4.54 7.35 -5.50
N GLY A 34 4.28 8.09 -6.59
CA GLY A 34 4.16 7.51 -7.92
C GLY A 34 5.48 6.94 -8.46
N GLN A 35 6.59 7.59 -8.16
CA GLN A 35 7.93 7.08 -8.47
C GLN A 35 8.24 5.80 -7.69
N LEU A 36 7.94 5.76 -6.39
CA LEU A 36 8.04 4.57 -5.55
C LEU A 36 7.21 3.41 -6.12
N ALA A 37 5.96 3.66 -6.54
CA ALA A 37 5.12 2.66 -7.18
C ALA A 37 5.71 2.14 -8.51
N SER A 38 6.32 3.01 -9.30
CA SER A 38 6.99 2.64 -10.56
C SER A 38 8.22 1.76 -10.34
N ILE A 39 9.03 2.07 -9.31
CA ILE A 39 10.16 1.24 -8.88
C ILE A 39 9.64 -0.13 -8.40
N ALA A 40 8.65 -0.14 -7.52
CA ALA A 40 8.02 -1.36 -6.98
C ALA A 40 7.50 -2.30 -8.08
N ARG A 41 6.87 -1.75 -9.12
CA ARG A 41 6.35 -2.53 -10.25
C ARG A 41 7.45 -3.18 -11.09
N SER A 42 8.60 -2.52 -11.20
CA SER A 42 9.75 -3.01 -11.97
C SER A 42 10.59 -4.02 -11.17
N ASP A 43 10.48 -4.01 -9.84
CA ASP A 43 11.18 -4.92 -8.95
C ASP A 43 10.42 -6.24 -8.76
N ARG A 44 10.97 -7.33 -9.34
CA ARG A 44 10.40 -8.67 -9.20
C ARG A 44 10.43 -9.22 -7.77
N GLY A 45 11.33 -8.72 -6.92
CA GLY A 45 11.45 -9.09 -5.52
C GLY A 45 10.67 -8.19 -4.58
N PHE A 46 9.87 -7.25 -5.12
CA PHE A 46 9.09 -6.32 -4.32
C PHE A 46 8.11 -7.09 -3.40
N PRO A 47 8.08 -6.77 -2.09
CA PRO A 47 7.26 -7.49 -1.12
C PRO A 47 5.79 -7.06 -1.23
N LYS A 48 5.05 -7.66 -2.18
CA LYS A 48 3.64 -7.32 -2.48
C LYS A 48 2.73 -7.41 -1.26
N ASP A 49 2.91 -8.43 -0.43
CA ASP A 49 2.14 -8.62 0.80
C ASP A 49 2.91 -8.10 2.03
N GLY A 50 3.92 -7.25 1.81
CA GLY A 50 4.80 -6.72 2.82
C GLY A 50 4.28 -5.46 3.51
N THR A 51 4.84 -5.21 4.68
CA THR A 51 4.66 -3.98 5.48
C THR A 51 5.57 -2.86 4.96
N PRO A 52 5.39 -1.61 5.46
CA PRO A 52 6.30 -0.51 5.15
C PRO A 52 7.77 -0.83 5.45
N ASP A 53 8.07 -1.51 6.57
CA ASP A 53 9.43 -1.98 6.90
C ASP A 53 10.01 -2.93 5.84
N ALA A 54 9.21 -3.90 5.36
CA ALA A 54 9.65 -4.81 4.32
C ALA A 54 9.99 -4.08 3.00
N VAL A 55 9.21 -3.04 2.67
CA VAL A 55 9.49 -2.18 1.51
C VAL A 55 10.78 -1.38 1.73
N ARG A 56 10.98 -0.74 2.89
CA ARG A 56 12.23 -0.01 3.22
C ARG A 56 13.45 -0.92 3.15
N LYS A 57 13.35 -2.14 3.71
CA LYS A 57 14.40 -3.14 3.61
C LYS A 57 14.73 -3.46 2.16
N ARG A 58 13.71 -3.69 1.33
CA ARG A 58 13.91 -3.99 -0.10
C ARG A 58 14.60 -2.85 -0.83
N LEU A 59 14.19 -1.60 -0.58
CA LEU A 59 14.83 -0.41 -1.17
C LEU A 59 16.32 -0.34 -0.82
N GLY A 60 16.66 -0.61 0.45
CA GLY A 60 18.05 -0.70 0.90
C GLY A 60 18.84 -1.81 0.20
N ASP A 61 18.26 -3.01 0.07
CA ASP A 61 18.89 -4.15 -0.61
C ASP A 61 19.12 -3.89 -2.11
N THR A 62 18.32 -3.04 -2.74
CA THR A 62 18.46 -2.66 -4.16
C THR A 62 19.28 -1.39 -4.40
N GLY A 63 19.69 -0.68 -3.33
CA GLY A 63 20.41 0.58 -3.44
C GLY A 63 19.57 1.71 -4.05
N ALA A 64 18.28 1.77 -3.73
CA ALA A 64 17.41 2.84 -4.19
C ALA A 64 17.83 4.21 -3.61
N ASP A 65 17.47 5.29 -4.30
CA ASP A 65 17.73 6.65 -3.85
C ASP A 65 17.17 6.91 -2.44
N PRO A 66 17.88 7.67 -1.59
CA PRO A 66 17.48 7.92 -0.20
C PRO A 66 16.11 8.63 -0.10
N GLU A 67 15.75 9.45 -1.09
CA GLU A 67 14.44 10.11 -1.18
C GLU A 67 13.27 9.10 -1.24
N MET A 68 13.51 7.86 -1.69
CA MET A 68 12.47 6.84 -1.72
C MET A 68 12.11 6.32 -0.33
N PHE A 69 12.97 6.48 0.67
CA PHE A 69 12.62 6.14 2.05
C PHE A 69 11.59 7.12 2.62
N GLU A 70 11.77 8.42 2.37
CA GLU A 70 10.78 9.45 2.71
C GLU A 70 9.46 9.22 1.97
N ALA A 71 9.52 8.78 0.71
CA ALA A 71 8.34 8.39 -0.05
C ALA A 71 7.57 7.22 0.59
N VAL A 72 8.26 6.29 1.28
CA VAL A 72 7.60 5.22 2.04
C VAL A 72 6.95 5.78 3.29
N ASP A 73 7.59 6.71 4.01
CA ASP A 73 7.01 7.37 5.19
C ASP A 73 5.72 8.13 4.83
N ASP A 74 5.74 8.92 3.75
CA ASP A 74 4.55 9.63 3.26
C ASP A 74 3.45 8.66 2.82
N ALA A 75 3.82 7.63 2.07
CA ALA A 75 2.89 6.59 1.63
C ALA A 75 2.26 5.83 2.80
N GLU A 76 3.00 5.59 3.87
CA GLU A 76 2.51 4.91 5.07
C GLU A 76 1.42 5.74 5.76
N MET A 77 1.57 7.07 5.83
CA MET A 77 0.53 7.95 6.38
C MET A 77 -0.75 7.93 5.55
N ASP A 78 -0.62 7.96 4.22
CA ASP A 78 -1.75 7.87 3.30
C ASP A 78 -2.46 6.51 3.41
N TRP A 79 -1.70 5.42 3.47
CA TRP A 79 -2.24 4.07 3.56
C TRP A 79 -3.00 3.82 4.86
N VAL A 80 -2.49 4.30 6.00
CA VAL A 80 -3.18 4.19 7.30
C VAL A 80 -4.50 4.98 7.32
N SER A 81 -4.60 6.02 6.48
CA SER A 81 -5.76 6.92 6.41
C SER A 81 -6.76 6.61 5.29
N TRP A 82 -6.46 5.62 4.44
CA TRP A 82 -7.24 5.22 3.27
C TRP A 82 -8.37 4.24 3.61
#